data_AF-A0A7C7W0Q5-F1
#
_entry.id   AF-A0A7C7W0Q5-F1
#
_cell.length_a   1.000
_cell.length_b   1.000
_cell.length_c   1.000
_cell.angle_alpha   90.00
_cell.angle_beta   90.00
_cell.angle_gamma   90.00
#
_symmetry.space_group_name_H-M   'P 1'
#
loop_
_entity.id
_entity.type
_entity.pdbx_description
1 polymer ?
#
loop_
_entity_poly.entity_id
_entity_poly.type
_entity_poly.pdbx_seq_one_letter_code
_entity_poly.pdbx_strand_id
1 'polypeptide(L)' 'NDFLYFSFVTLTSLDYSDLLPLSETAKTLAFVEAIFGQFYIATLVVGLVAANISSRAKIKV' A
#
# COMPACT_ATOMS: atom_id res chain seq x y z
N ASN A 1 -4.38 -2.86 21.73
CA ASN A 1 -4.84 -3.23 20.36
C ASN A 1 -3.66 -3.05 19.42
N ASP A 2 -2.56 -3.70 19.78
CA ASP A 2 -1.23 -3.25 19.35
C ASP A 2 -0.81 -3.93 18.05
N PHE A 3 -1.42 -5.09 17.74
CA PHE A 3 -1.31 -5.77 16.45
C PHE A 3 -1.95 -4.97 15.31
N LEU A 4 -3.13 -4.37 15.52
CA LEU A 4 -3.77 -3.53 14.50
C LEU A 4 -2.99 -2.23 14.27
N TYR A 5 -2.42 -1.66 15.33
CA TYR A 5 -1.54 -0.49 15.20
C TYR A 5 -0.27 -0.83 14.41
N PHE A 6 0.38 -1.97 14.70
CA PHE A 6 1.56 -2.45 13.96
C PHE A 6 1.27 -2.70 12.46
N SER A 7 0.14 -3.32 12.14
CA SER A 7 -0.30 -3.53 10.75
C SER A 7 -0.54 -2.19 10.05
N PHE A 8 -1.24 -1.25 10.68
CA PHE A 8 -1.50 0.08 10.08
C PHE A 8 -0.20 0.85 9.80
N VAL A 9 0.75 0.81 10.73
CA VAL A 9 2.08 1.40 10.62
C VAL A 9 2.88 0.79 9.48
N THR A 10 2.87 -0.55 9.38
CA THR A 10 3.56 -1.29 8.31
C THR A 10 2.95 -1.00 6.94
N LEU A 11 1.62 -1.04 6.84
CA LEU A 11 0.88 -0.77 5.60
C LEU A 11 1.14 0.65 5.06
N THR A 12 1.30 1.61 5.97
CA THR A 12 1.54 3.02 5.61
C THR A 12 3.01 3.39 5.52
N SER A 13 3.92 2.44 5.81
CA SER A 13 5.37 2.70 5.96
C SER A 13 5.70 3.76 7.02
N LEU A 14 4.76 4.03 7.93
CA LEU A 14 4.88 5.03 9.00
C LEU A 14 5.55 4.38 10.21
N ASP A 15 6.85 4.13 10.13
CA ASP A 15 7.60 3.49 11.20
C ASP A 15 7.75 4.43 12.43
N TYR A 16 6.82 4.33 13.38
CA TYR A 16 6.89 5.05 14.67
C TYR A 16 7.94 4.45 15.63
N SER A 17 8.60 3.34 15.27
CA SER A 17 9.69 2.71 16.01
C SER A 17 9.38 2.22 17.45
N ASP A 18 8.15 2.37 17.95
CA ASP A 18 7.73 1.92 19.29
C ASP A 18 7.44 0.40 19.38
N LEU A 19 7.20 -0.26 18.25
CA LEU A 19 6.87 -1.70 18.19
C LEU A 19 7.73 -2.39 17.14
N LEU A 20 8.71 -3.19 17.60
CA LEU A 20 9.65 -3.92 16.76
C LEU A 20 9.19 -5.39 16.61
N PRO A 21 9.10 -5.93 15.38
CA PRO A 21 8.83 -7.34 15.16
C PRO A 21 10.06 -8.17 15.56
N LEU A 22 10.06 -8.68 16.79
CA LEU A 22 11.14 -9.51 17.35
C LEU A 22 11.18 -10.93 16.75
N SER A 23 10.09 -11.40 16.16
CA SER A 23 9.99 -12.72 15.52
C SER A 23 10.25 -12.64 14.02
N GLU A 24 11.01 -13.59 13.47
CA GLU A 24 11.29 -13.67 12.03
C GLU A 24 10.01 -13.79 11.19
N THR A 25 9.01 -14.51 11.69
CA THR A 25 7.70 -14.64 11.02
C THR A 25 6.99 -13.29 10.91
N ALA A 26 7.11 -12.44 11.94
CA ALA A 26 6.48 -11.11 11.94
C ALA A 26 7.16 -10.15 10.95
N LYS A 27 8.48 -10.25 10.78
CA LYS A 27 9.21 -9.51 9.73
C LYS A 27 8.75 -9.90 8.33
N THR A 28 8.66 -11.19 8.04
CA THR A 28 8.22 -11.66 6.71
C THR A 28 6.79 -11.22 6.41
N LEU A 29 5.90 -11.26 7.41
CA LEU A 29 4.52 -10.78 7.26
C LEU A 29 4.47 -9.28 6.96
N ALA A 30 5.30 -8.49 7.65
CA ALA A 30 5.38 -7.04 7.43
C ALA A 30 5.91 -6.69 6.02
N PHE A 31 6.90 -7.44 5.51
CA PHE A 31 7.36 -7.29 4.13
C PHE A 31 6.26 -7.57 3.11
N VAL A 32 5.51 -8.65 3.31
CA VAL A 32 4.40 -9.01 2.44
C VAL A 32 3.33 -7.90 2.46
N GLU A 33 2.97 -7.41 3.65
CA GLU A 33 2.01 -6.32 3.82
C GLU A 33 2.44 -5.02 3.10
N ALA A 34 3.71 -4.63 3.23
CA ALA A 34 4.27 -3.45 2.56
C ALA A 34 4.23 -3.59 1.03
N ILE A 35 4.54 -4.78 0.50
CA ILE A 35 4.47 -5.05 -0.95
C ILE A 35 3.03 -4.90 -1.46
N PHE A 36 2.05 -5.48 -0.75
CA PHE A 36 0.63 -5.34 -1.12
C PHE A 36 0.14 -3.88 -1.03
N GLY A 37 0.57 -3.12 -0.03
CA GLY A 37 0.28 -1.69 0.09
C GLY A 37 0.74 -0.90 -1.14
N GLN A 38 1.95 -1.16 -1.62
CA GLN A 38 2.50 -0.48 -2.79
C GLN A 38 1.77 -0.87 -4.10
N PHE A 39 1.46 -2.16 -4.28
CA PHE A 39 0.72 -2.62 -5.46
C PHE A 39 -0.70 -2.05 -5.53
N TYR A 40 -1.36 -1.85 -4.39
CA TYR A 40 -2.69 -1.26 -4.32
C TYR A 40 -2.70 0.17 -4.89
N ILE A 41 -1.82 1.04 -4.38
CA ILE A 41 -1.74 2.43 -4.84
C ILE A 41 -1.30 2.49 -6.31
N ALA A 42 -0.31 1.69 -6.72
CA ALA A 42 0.15 1.65 -8.11
C ALA A 42 -0.97 1.27 -9.08
N THR A 43 -1.71 0.19 -8.79
CA THR A 43 -2.79 -0.29 -9.67
C THR A 43 -3.95 0.70 -9.72
N LEU A 44 -4.32 1.29 -8.58
CA LEU A 44 -5.37 2.30 -8.53
C LEU A 44 -5.02 3.54 -9.33
N VAL A 45 -3.80 4.06 -9.18
CA VAL A 45 -3.35 5.26 -9.90
C VAL A 45 -3.31 4.99 -11.39
N VAL A 46 -2.75 3.85 -11.82
CA VAL A 46 -2.72 3.47 -13.24
C VAL A 46 -4.13 3.35 -13.81
N GLY A 47 -5.05 2.69 -13.10
CA GLY A 47 -6.45 2.57 -13.52
C GLY A 47 -7.15 3.92 -13.65
N LEU A 48 -6.96 4.81 -12.66
CA LEU A 48 -7.53 6.15 -12.68
C LEU A 48 -6.96 7.01 -13.82
N VAL A 49 -5.65 6.96 -14.04
CA VAL A 49 -4.97 7.69 -15.12
C VAL A 49 -5.39 7.17 -16.49
N ALA A 50 -5.44 5.85 -16.69
CA ALA A 50 -5.90 5.23 -17.93
C ALA A 50 -7.36 5.59 -18.24
N ALA A 51 -8.23 5.59 -17.23
CA ALA A 51 -9.61 6.04 -17.36
C ALA A 51 -9.72 7.53 -17.72
N ASN A 52 -8.92 8.39 -17.09
CA ASN A 52 -8.87 9.82 -17.40
C ASN A 52 -8.35 10.09 -18.82
N ILE A 53 -7.32 9.38 -19.28
CA ILE A 53 -6.80 9.48 -20.65
C ILE A 53 -7.87 9.03 -21.65
N SER A 54 -8.53 7.90 -21.40
CA SER A 54 -9.61 7.38 -22.25
C SER A 54 -10.81 8.33 -22.33
N SER A 55 -11.18 8.95 -21.21
CA SER A 55 -12.25 9.96 -21.15
C SER A 55 -11.92 11.19 -21.99
N ARG A 56 -10.69 11.72 -21.88
CA ARG A 56 -10.24 12.87 -22.68
C ARG A 56 -10.09 12.53 -24.17
N ALA A 57 -9.66 11.32 -24.51
CA ALA A 57 -9.58 10.87 -25.90
C ALA A 57 -10.95 10.82 -26.58
N LYS A 58 -12.01 10.47 -25.83
CA LYS A 58 -13.39 10.40 -26.34
C LYS A 58 -14.02 11.77 -26.63
N ILE A 59 -13.53 12.85 -26.04
CA ILE A 59 -14.05 14.23 -26.21
C ILE A 59 -13.47 14.91 -27.46
N LYS A 60 -12.40 14.33 -28.05
CA LYS A 60 -11.72 14.88 -29.24
C LYS A 60 -12.15 14.23 -30.56
N VAL A 61 -13.18 13.37 -30.54
CA VAL A 61 -13.71 12.64 -31.72
C VAL A 61 -15.07 13.19 -32.11
#